data_AF-A0A351SCV1-F1
#
_entry.id   AF-A0A351SCV1-F1
#
_cell.length_a   1.000
_cell.length_b   1.000
_cell.length_c   1.000
_cell.angle_alpha   90.00
_cell.angle_beta   90.00
_cell.angle_gamma   90.00
#
_symmetry.space_group_name_H-M   'P 1'
#
loop_
_entity.id
_entity.type
_entity.pdbx_description
1 polymer ?
#
loop_
_entity_poly.entity_id
_entity_poly.type
_entity_poly.pdbx_seq_one_letter_code
_entity_poly.pdbx_strand_id
1 'polypeptide(L)'
;MKKPVWILSSLLVLMPVLSSASDSLADKAVDYRQGVFSILGWNIGPMVQMMKKEKPYDKDIFARNAQRMATVAPMALEGFIPDSVTEDSDAKPKIWSNMDDFKSKMKDLETASSELAAVAKTGDMAQIGPKFQSLGQACKACHDEYREE
;
A
#
# COMPACT_ATOMS: atom_id res chain seq x y z
N MET A 1 -24.92 34.48 -69.80
CA MET A 1 -24.78 33.14 -69.18
C MET A 1 -23.40 33.03 -68.52
N LYS A 2 -23.31 33.17 -67.19
CA LYS A 2 -22.12 32.82 -66.39
C LYS A 2 -22.65 32.40 -65.01
N LYS A 3 -22.45 31.15 -64.60
CA LYS A 3 -22.83 30.67 -63.26
C LYS A 3 -21.61 30.76 -62.33
N PRO A 4 -21.73 31.24 -61.08
CA PRO A 4 -20.63 31.24 -60.14
C PRO A 4 -20.50 29.84 -59.51
N VAL A 5 -19.32 29.27 -59.60
CA VAL A 5 -18.93 28.04 -58.88
C VAL A 5 -18.44 28.47 -57.52
N TRP A 6 -19.17 28.12 -56.47
CA TRP A 6 -18.73 28.28 -55.09
C TRP A 6 -17.99 27.01 -54.67
N ILE A 7 -16.66 27.09 -54.57
CA ILE A 7 -15.83 26.02 -54.02
C ILE A 7 -15.87 26.17 -52.50
N LEU A 8 -16.66 25.33 -51.82
CA LEU A 8 -16.53 25.14 -50.37
C LEU A 8 -15.27 24.31 -50.12
N SER A 9 -14.18 24.97 -49.71
CA SER A 9 -13.03 24.31 -49.11
C SER A 9 -13.39 23.84 -47.71
N SER A 10 -13.71 22.55 -47.57
CA SER A 10 -13.78 21.89 -46.26
C SER A 10 -12.38 21.82 -45.65
N LEU A 11 -12.08 22.68 -44.68
CA LEU A 11 -10.93 22.50 -43.80
C LEU A 11 -11.21 21.31 -42.87
N LEU A 12 -10.53 20.19 -43.12
CA LEU A 12 -10.47 19.06 -42.21
C LEU A 12 -9.56 19.45 -41.04
N VAL A 13 -10.16 19.86 -39.92
CA VAL A 13 -9.42 20.11 -38.68
C VAL A 13 -8.94 18.77 -38.13
N LEU A 14 -7.67 18.45 -38.29
CA LEU A 14 -7.02 17.36 -37.55
C LEU A 14 -6.94 17.79 -36.08
N MET A 15 -7.85 17.27 -35.25
CA MET A 15 -7.66 17.30 -33.80
C MET A 15 -6.52 16.32 -33.45
N PRO A 16 -5.51 16.74 -32.68
CA PRO A 16 -4.56 15.80 -32.12
C PRO A 16 -5.31 14.86 -31.17
N VAL A 17 -5.24 13.57 -31.44
CA VAL A 17 -5.64 12.56 -30.46
C VAL A 17 -4.59 12.63 -29.34
N LEU A 18 -4.95 13.24 -28.21
CA LEU A 18 -4.19 13.10 -26.98
C LEU A 18 -4.27 11.62 -26.59
N SER A 19 -3.21 10.88 -26.90
CA SER A 19 -3.05 9.49 -26.47
C SER A 19 -2.74 9.53 -24.97
N SER A 20 -3.77 9.43 -24.12
CA SER A 20 -3.56 9.10 -22.72
C SER A 20 -2.95 7.70 -22.66
N ALA A 21 -1.67 7.60 -22.30
CA ALA A 21 -1.08 6.30 -21.99
C ALA A 21 -1.88 5.72 -20.83
N SER A 22 -2.59 4.62 -21.06
CA SER A 22 -3.29 3.92 -19.99
C SER A 22 -2.27 3.19 -19.13
N ASP A 23 -2.36 3.34 -17.81
CA ASP A 23 -1.46 2.67 -16.86
C ASP A 23 -1.38 1.17 -17.13
N SER A 24 -0.16 0.64 -17.09
CA SER A 24 0.11 -0.78 -17.28
C SER A 24 -0.45 -1.60 -16.11
N LEU A 25 -0.48 -2.92 -16.26
CA LEU A 25 -0.84 -3.79 -15.14
C LEU A 25 0.18 -3.69 -14.00
N ALA A 26 1.46 -3.48 -14.32
CA ALA A 26 2.52 -3.28 -13.34
C ALA A 26 2.26 -2.01 -12.50
N ASP A 27 1.93 -0.89 -13.15
CA ASP A 27 1.63 0.38 -12.48
C ASP A 27 0.43 0.23 -11.53
N LYS A 28 -0.65 -0.41 -12.00
CA LYS A 28 -1.83 -0.67 -11.16
C LYS A 28 -1.53 -1.58 -9.97
N ALA A 29 -0.63 -2.55 -10.13
CA ALA A 29 -0.20 -3.41 -9.03
C ALA A 29 0.64 -2.64 -8.00
N VAL A 30 1.46 -1.68 -8.46
CA VAL A 30 2.23 -0.75 -7.61
C VAL A 30 1.27 0.14 -6.81
N ASP A 31 0.33 0.79 -7.48
CA ASP A 31 -0.68 1.64 -6.85
C ASP A 31 -1.47 0.86 -5.79
N TYR A 32 -1.85 -0.38 -6.11
CA TYR A 32 -2.58 -1.24 -5.20
C TYR A 32 -1.79 -1.52 -3.92
N ARG A 33 -0.56 -2.05 -4.02
CA ARG A 33 0.26 -2.37 -2.83
C ARG A 33 0.59 -1.11 -2.03
N GLN A 34 0.94 -0.01 -2.68
CA GLN A 34 1.22 1.26 -2.01
C GLN A 34 -0.02 1.81 -1.31
N GLY A 35 -1.21 1.65 -1.89
CA GLY A 35 -2.49 1.95 -1.25
C GLY A 35 -2.71 1.15 0.03
N VAL A 36 -2.48 -0.17 -0.02
CA VAL A 36 -2.58 -1.04 1.17
C VAL A 36 -1.58 -0.61 2.25
N PHE A 37 -0.30 -0.38 1.90
CA PHE A 37 0.71 0.08 2.84
C PHE A 37 0.43 1.48 3.40
N SER A 38 -0.18 2.37 2.61
CA SER A 38 -0.63 3.68 3.07
C SER A 38 -1.70 3.56 4.15
N ILE A 39 -2.65 2.62 4.00
CA ILE A 39 -3.65 2.34 5.04
C ILE A 39 -2.98 1.78 6.30
N LEU A 40 -2.01 0.87 6.17
CA LEU A 40 -1.24 0.36 7.31
C LEU A 40 -0.51 1.50 8.04
N GLY A 41 0.21 2.34 7.30
CA GLY A 41 0.94 3.49 7.82
C GLY A 41 0.04 4.50 8.54
N TRP A 42 -1.12 4.82 7.94
CA TRP A 42 -2.12 5.71 8.53
C TRP A 42 -2.63 5.20 9.88
N ASN A 43 -2.90 3.90 9.98
CA ASN A 43 -3.47 3.32 11.20
C ASN A 43 -2.42 3.11 12.30
N ILE A 44 -1.17 2.77 11.96
CA ILE A 44 -0.12 2.56 12.95
C ILE A 44 0.39 3.86 13.59
N GLY A 45 0.41 4.98 12.84
CA GLY A 45 0.93 6.26 13.34
C GLY A 45 0.35 6.72 14.68
N PRO A 46 -0.98 6.83 14.82
CA PRO A 46 -1.65 7.12 16.08
C PRO A 46 -1.31 6.12 17.20
N MET A 47 -1.14 4.84 16.88
CA MET A 47 -0.80 3.81 17.87
C MET A 47 0.63 4.00 18.37
N VAL A 48 1.60 4.30 17.48
CA VAL A 48 2.98 4.63 17.86
C VAL A 48 3.01 5.80 18.85
N GLN A 49 2.28 6.88 18.58
CA GLN A 49 2.23 8.05 19.46
C GLN A 49 1.69 7.69 20.86
N MET A 50 0.68 6.81 20.94
CA MET A 50 0.15 6.32 22.24
C MET A 50 1.18 5.45 22.95
N MET A 51 1.83 4.53 22.25
CA MET A 51 2.85 3.63 22.81
C MET A 51 4.07 4.40 23.32
N LYS A 52 4.43 5.50 22.66
CA LYS A 52 5.49 6.42 23.07
C LYS A 52 5.06 7.44 24.13
N LYS A 53 3.77 7.44 24.53
CA LYS A 53 3.18 8.43 25.45
C LYS A 53 3.26 9.88 24.96
N GLU A 54 3.42 10.08 23.65
CA GLU A 54 3.35 11.39 22.99
C GLU A 54 1.91 11.92 22.95
N LYS A 55 0.93 11.02 23.09
CA LYS A 55 -0.47 11.36 23.34
C LYS A 55 -1.12 10.37 24.31
N PRO A 56 -2.26 10.75 24.94
CA PRO A 56 -3.01 9.84 25.80
C PRO A 56 -3.43 8.56 25.08
N TYR A 57 -3.37 7.43 25.78
CA TYR A 57 -3.89 6.17 25.28
C TYR A 57 -5.41 6.23 25.17
N ASP A 58 -5.92 5.97 23.96
CA ASP A 58 -7.34 5.84 23.68
C ASP A 58 -7.59 4.43 23.15
N LYS A 59 -8.26 3.62 23.99
CA LYS A 59 -8.54 2.22 23.72
C LYS A 59 -9.33 2.01 22.42
N ASP A 60 -10.35 2.83 22.18
CA ASP A 60 -11.26 2.63 21.06
C ASP A 60 -10.59 3.00 19.74
N ILE A 61 -9.79 4.06 19.74
CA ILE A 61 -8.95 4.42 18.58
C ILE A 61 -7.91 3.33 18.33
N PHE A 62 -7.21 2.86 19.37
CA PHE A 62 -6.18 1.83 19.23
C PHE A 62 -6.76 0.52 18.68
N ALA A 63 -7.84 0.02 19.29
CA ALA A 63 -8.50 -1.21 18.87
C ALA A 63 -9.05 -1.13 17.43
N ARG A 64 -9.67 0.00 17.06
CA ARG A 64 -10.15 0.22 15.70
C ARG A 64 -9.02 0.22 14.68
N ASN A 65 -7.92 0.89 14.98
CA ASN A 65 -6.77 0.97 14.07
C ASN A 65 -6.08 -0.38 13.92
N ALA A 66 -5.86 -1.12 15.01
CA ALA A 66 -5.33 -2.47 14.98
C ALA A 66 -6.21 -3.41 14.15
N GLN A 67 -7.54 -3.33 14.31
CA GLN A 67 -8.48 -4.14 13.54
C GLN A 67 -8.43 -3.80 12.03
N ARG A 68 -8.33 -2.53 11.66
CA ARG A 68 -8.17 -2.11 10.26
C ARG A 68 -6.89 -2.66 9.65
N MET A 69 -5.78 -2.61 10.39
CA MET A 69 -4.52 -3.19 9.94
C MET A 69 -4.65 -4.71 9.72
N ALA A 70 -5.25 -5.43 10.66
CA ALA A 70 -5.51 -6.87 10.51
C ALA A 70 -6.40 -7.19 9.30
N THR A 71 -7.33 -6.31 8.93
CA THR A 71 -8.17 -6.47 7.75
C THR A 71 -7.40 -6.30 6.43
N VAL A 72 -6.49 -5.33 6.35
CA VAL A 72 -5.81 -5.00 5.08
C VAL A 72 -4.47 -5.68 4.89
N ALA A 73 -3.80 -6.11 5.97
CA ALA A 73 -2.49 -6.78 5.87
C ALA A 73 -2.48 -7.99 4.90
N PRO A 74 -3.51 -8.88 4.87
CA PRO A 74 -3.54 -10.01 3.94
C PRO A 74 -3.65 -9.63 2.46
N MET A 75 -4.07 -8.40 2.16
CA MET A 75 -4.24 -7.91 0.79
C MET A 75 -2.92 -7.50 0.17
N ALA A 76 -1.91 -7.16 0.97
CA ALA A 76 -0.72 -6.47 0.49
C ALA A 76 0.11 -7.31 -0.51
N LEU A 77 0.14 -8.64 -0.35
CA LEU A 77 0.91 -9.55 -1.22
C LEU A 77 0.40 -9.55 -2.67
N GLU A 78 -0.89 -9.29 -2.89
CA GLU A 78 -1.53 -9.37 -4.21
C GLU A 78 -0.96 -8.35 -5.21
N GLY A 79 -0.42 -7.23 -4.72
CA GLY A 79 0.21 -6.22 -5.57
C GLY A 79 1.64 -6.55 -6.01
N PHE A 80 2.24 -7.65 -5.55
CA PHE A 80 3.61 -8.06 -5.94
C PHE A 80 3.57 -9.10 -7.07
N ILE A 81 2.99 -8.73 -8.21
CA ILE A 81 2.91 -9.59 -9.40
C ILE A 81 4.28 -9.69 -10.11
N PRO A 82 4.50 -10.72 -10.96
CA PRO A 82 5.70 -10.81 -11.79
C PRO A 82 5.93 -9.52 -12.60
N ASP A 83 7.20 -9.15 -12.76
CA ASP A 83 7.63 -8.00 -13.57
C ASP A 83 7.00 -6.64 -13.20
N SER A 84 6.56 -6.47 -11.94
CA SER A 84 6.01 -5.19 -11.45
C SER A 84 7.05 -4.26 -10.80
N VAL A 85 8.27 -4.26 -11.33
CA VAL A 85 9.32 -3.29 -11.00
C VAL A 85 9.12 -2.07 -11.91
N THR A 86 8.64 -0.97 -11.35
CA THR A 86 8.41 0.29 -12.07
C THR A 86 9.22 1.42 -11.41
N GLU A 87 9.37 2.55 -12.11
CA GLU A 87 10.13 3.71 -11.58
C GLU A 87 9.48 4.30 -10.31
N ASP A 88 8.16 4.16 -10.16
CA ASP A 88 7.39 4.67 -9.01
C ASP A 88 7.37 3.72 -7.81
N SER A 89 8.13 2.64 -7.84
CA SER A 89 8.08 1.58 -6.83
C SER A 89 9.35 1.49 -5.99
N ASP A 90 9.22 1.65 -4.67
CA ASP A 90 10.29 1.39 -3.68
C ASP A 90 10.59 -0.10 -3.45
N ALA A 91 10.19 -0.99 -4.36
CA ALA A 91 10.28 -2.44 -4.18
C ALA A 91 11.60 -2.94 -4.76
N LYS A 92 12.50 -3.46 -3.92
CA LYS A 92 13.79 -4.00 -4.36
C LYS A 92 13.56 -5.19 -5.32
N PRO A 93 14.31 -5.30 -6.44
CA PRO A 93 14.26 -6.48 -7.32
C PRO A 93 14.52 -7.82 -6.60
N LYS A 94 15.18 -7.78 -5.43
CA LYS A 94 15.45 -8.91 -4.53
C LYS A 94 14.18 -9.67 -4.11
N ILE A 95 13.01 -9.02 -4.13
CA ILE A 95 11.72 -9.67 -3.84
C ILE A 95 11.48 -10.85 -4.79
N TRP A 96 11.61 -10.62 -6.10
CA TRP A 96 11.29 -11.64 -7.10
C TRP A 96 12.35 -12.75 -7.17
N SER A 97 13.59 -12.49 -6.73
CA SER A 97 14.61 -13.53 -6.58
C SER A 97 14.51 -14.31 -5.26
N ASN A 98 13.78 -13.81 -4.25
CA ASN A 98 13.60 -14.45 -2.93
C ASN A 98 12.13 -14.50 -2.50
N MET A 99 11.24 -14.83 -3.44
CA MET A 99 9.79 -14.71 -3.25
C MET A 99 9.25 -15.54 -2.06
N ASP A 100 9.87 -16.66 -1.73
CA ASP A 100 9.45 -17.50 -0.59
C ASP A 100 9.72 -16.82 0.75
N ASP A 101 10.89 -16.20 0.93
CA ASP A 101 11.19 -15.42 2.14
C ASP A 101 10.30 -14.16 2.19
N PHE A 102 10.10 -13.48 1.07
CA PHE A 102 9.19 -12.34 1.00
C PHE A 102 7.76 -12.70 1.44
N LYS A 103 7.20 -13.80 0.91
CA LYS A 103 5.89 -14.33 1.33
C LYS A 103 5.85 -14.69 2.81
N SER A 104 6.92 -15.28 3.34
CA SER A 104 7.02 -15.55 4.78
C SER A 104 6.92 -14.28 5.61
N LYS A 105 7.67 -13.22 5.25
CA LYS A 105 7.62 -11.94 5.97
C LYS A 105 6.26 -11.24 5.86
N MET A 106 5.59 -11.35 4.70
CA MET A 106 4.22 -10.87 4.55
C MET A 106 3.25 -11.65 5.46
N LYS A 107 3.47 -12.96 5.62
CA LYS A 107 2.68 -13.76 6.55
C LYS A 107 2.93 -13.39 8.01
N ASP A 108 4.16 -13.01 8.36
CA ASP A 108 4.49 -12.50 9.68
C ASP A 108 3.76 -11.18 9.97
N LEU A 109 3.69 -10.28 8.99
CA LEU A 109 2.91 -9.03 9.09
C LEU A 109 1.42 -9.31 9.31
N GLU A 110 0.81 -10.22 8.55
CA GLU A 110 -0.59 -10.63 8.72
C GLU A 110 -0.83 -11.16 10.14
N THR A 111 0.02 -12.08 10.58
CA THR A 111 -0.09 -12.74 11.88
C THR A 111 0.04 -11.72 13.01
N ALA A 112 1.09 -10.91 12.99
CA ALA A 112 1.32 -9.88 14.01
C ALA A 112 0.18 -8.84 14.06
N SER A 113 -0.37 -8.46 12.90
CA SER A 113 -1.51 -7.54 12.82
C SER A 113 -2.77 -8.16 13.45
N SER A 114 -3.06 -9.42 13.16
CA SER A 114 -4.19 -10.17 13.72
C SER A 114 -4.05 -10.34 15.24
N GLU A 115 -2.88 -10.74 15.72
CA GLU A 115 -2.60 -10.90 17.14
C GLU A 115 -2.71 -9.58 17.91
N LEU A 116 -2.19 -8.48 17.35
CA LEU A 116 -2.35 -7.16 17.95
C LEU A 116 -3.83 -6.78 18.02
N ALA A 117 -4.60 -6.99 16.96
CA ALA A 117 -6.03 -6.69 16.95
C ALA A 117 -6.83 -7.50 17.99
N ALA A 118 -6.42 -8.74 18.25
CA ALA A 118 -7.05 -9.58 19.27
C ALA A 118 -6.85 -9.01 20.68
N VAL A 119 -5.61 -8.61 21.03
CA VAL A 119 -5.32 -8.07 22.37
C VAL A 119 -5.70 -6.59 22.52
N ALA A 120 -5.74 -5.82 21.44
CA ALA A 120 -6.10 -4.39 21.49
C ALA A 120 -7.49 -4.14 22.09
N LYS A 121 -8.42 -5.08 21.91
CA LYS A 121 -9.79 -5.01 22.46
C LYS A 121 -9.83 -5.07 23.99
N THR A 122 -8.80 -5.59 24.64
CA THR A 122 -8.74 -5.68 26.10
C THR A 122 -8.41 -4.33 26.72
N GLY A 123 -7.51 -3.57 26.08
CA GLY A 123 -6.91 -2.35 26.65
C GLY A 123 -5.80 -2.64 27.67
N ASP A 124 -5.40 -3.90 27.82
CA ASP A 124 -4.34 -4.32 28.72
C ASP A 124 -2.97 -4.09 28.07
N MET A 125 -2.27 -3.06 28.55
CA MET A 125 -0.95 -2.68 28.02
C MET A 125 0.13 -3.75 28.23
N ALA A 126 -0.04 -4.65 29.21
CA ALA A 126 0.88 -5.76 29.41
C ALA A 126 0.78 -6.80 28.27
N GLN A 127 -0.40 -6.92 27.65
CA GLN A 127 -0.62 -7.79 26.48
C GLN A 127 -0.37 -7.04 25.16
N ILE A 128 -0.78 -5.78 25.08
CA ILE A 128 -0.65 -4.95 23.87
C ILE A 128 0.83 -4.66 23.55
N GLY A 129 1.63 -4.31 24.57
CA GLY A 129 3.03 -3.91 24.37
C GLY A 129 3.86 -4.92 23.57
N PRO A 130 3.92 -6.20 24.00
CA PRO A 130 4.64 -7.24 23.27
C PRO A 130 4.14 -7.43 21.83
N LYS A 131 2.82 -7.49 21.61
CA LYS A 131 2.24 -7.68 20.26
C LYS A 131 2.49 -6.48 19.34
N PHE A 132 2.45 -5.27 19.89
CA PHE A 132 2.77 -4.05 19.14
C PHE A 132 4.25 -4.05 18.71
N GLN A 133 5.15 -4.49 19.59
CA GLN A 133 6.57 -4.64 19.25
C GLN A 133 6.78 -5.68 18.15
N SER A 134 6.13 -6.86 18.23
CA SER A 134 6.20 -7.88 17.19
C SER A 134 5.72 -7.36 15.83
N LEU A 135 4.63 -6.57 15.81
CA LEU A 135 4.16 -5.92 14.58
C LEU A 135 5.22 -4.97 14.00
N GLY A 136 5.82 -4.12 14.84
CA GLY A 136 6.89 -3.22 14.40
C GLY A 136 8.11 -3.96 13.85
N GLN A 137 8.47 -5.10 14.45
CA GLN A 137 9.55 -5.96 13.98
C GLN A 137 9.24 -6.58 12.61
N ALA A 138 7.99 -7.01 12.37
CA ALA A 138 7.57 -7.51 11.06
C ALA A 138 7.72 -6.44 9.96
N CYS A 139 7.30 -5.20 10.23
CA CYS A 139 7.50 -4.07 9.32
C CYS A 139 8.99 -3.86 9.01
N LYS A 140 9.83 -3.79 10.05
CA LYS A 140 11.27 -3.54 9.91
C LYS A 140 11.98 -4.65 9.14
N ALA A 141 11.75 -5.91 9.50
CA ALA A 141 12.41 -7.06 8.89
C ALA A 141 12.11 -7.18 7.39
N CYS A 142 10.93 -6.76 6.93
CA CYS A 142 10.61 -6.72 5.51
C CYS A 142 11.26 -5.51 4.83
N HIS A 143 11.12 -4.31 5.39
CA HIS A 143 11.65 -3.09 4.77
C HIS A 143 13.17 -3.09 4.64
N ASP A 144 13.90 -3.55 5.67
CA ASP A 144 15.36 -3.66 5.63
C ASP A 144 15.83 -4.48 4.40
N GLU A 145 15.08 -5.53 4.06
CA GLU A 145 15.47 -6.47 3.00
C GLU A 145 14.90 -6.15 1.63
N TYR A 146 13.69 -5.61 1.57
CA TYR A 146 12.87 -5.60 0.35
C TYR A 146 12.36 -4.23 -0.08
N ARG A 147 12.56 -3.19 0.72
CA ARG A 147 12.17 -1.83 0.34
C ARG A 147 13.41 -0.95 0.15
N GLU A 148 13.39 -0.08 -0.84
CA GLU A 148 14.37 1.00 -0.97
C GLU A 148 14.24 1.98 0.22
N GLU A 149 15.33 2.70 0.49
CA GLU A 149 15.45 3.68 1.61
C GLU A 149 14.86 5.04 1.25
#